data_AF-A0A927RTP6-F1
#
_entry.id   AF-A0A927RTP6-F1
#
_cell.length_a   1.000
_cell.length_b   1.000
_cell.length_c   1.000
_cell.angle_alpha   90.00
_cell.angle_beta   90.00
_cell.angle_gamma   90.00
#
_symmetry.space_group_name_H-M   'P 1'
#
loop_
_entity.id
_entity.type
_entity.pdbx_description
1 polymer ?
#
loop_
_entity_poly.entity_id
_entity_poly.type
_entity_poly.pdbx_seq_one_letter_code
_entity_poly.pdbx_strand_id
1 'polypeptide(L)'
;MDKKKKDLELVGLLCLTAVAGFANILLSGNTKNLFFYCFFMCLSISGLYFAYSLCKLSNRWENFWKEKNPGSGESSKWLLLTTKITLWAFYVLGCLVALVA
;
A
#
# COMPACT_ATOMS: atom_id res chain seq x y z
N MET A 1 12.73 -14.09 15.40
CA MET A 1 12.01 -12.98 14.73
C MET A 1 10.76 -13.54 14.09
N ASP A 2 9.62 -13.43 14.77
CA ASP A 2 8.30 -13.80 14.28
C ASP A 2 7.91 -12.97 13.05
N LYS A 3 8.33 -13.42 11.87
CA LYS A 3 8.15 -12.78 10.55
C LYS A 3 6.69 -12.63 10.09
N LYS A 4 5.71 -12.97 10.94
CA LYS A 4 4.29 -13.08 10.60
C LYS A 4 3.37 -12.22 11.45
N LYS A 5 3.88 -11.46 12.43
CA LYS A 5 3.07 -10.47 13.12
C LYS A 5 2.80 -9.35 12.10
N LYS A 6 1.62 -9.38 11.47
CA LYS A 6 1.08 -8.25 10.72
C LYS A 6 1.24 -7.03 11.63
N ASP A 7 1.90 -5.99 11.15
CA ASP A 7 2.07 -4.71 11.85
C ASP A 7 0.72 -3.98 11.94
N LEU A 8 -0.23 -4.59 12.67
CA LEU A 8 -1.59 -4.09 12.87
C LEU A 8 -1.59 -2.72 13.53
N GLU A 9 -0.62 -2.48 14.41
CA GLU A 9 -0.41 -1.20 15.07
C GLU A 9 -0.04 -0.11 14.07
N LEU A 10 0.83 -0.43 13.11
CA LEU A 10 1.21 0.49 12.04
C LEU A 10 0.05 0.74 11.08
N VAL A 11 -0.72 -0.28 10.72
CA VAL A 11 -1.95 -0.12 9.91
C VAL A 11 -2.99 0.74 10.64
N GLY A 12 -3.13 0.56 11.95
CA GLY A 12 -4.00 1.38 12.80
C GLY A 12 -3.59 2.85 12.76
N LEU A 13 -2.28 3.13 12.89
CA LEU A 13 -1.75 4.48 12.78
C LEU A 13 -2.03 5.10 11.40
N LEU A 14 -1.79 4.34 10.32
CA LEU A 14 -2.06 4.78 8.94
C LEU A 14 -3.55 5.15 8.76
N CYS A 15 -4.46 4.35 9.30
CA CYS A 15 -5.90 4.65 9.28
C CYS A 15 -6.24 5.94 10.04
N LEU A 16 -5.65 6.18 11.22
CA LEU A 16 -5.89 7.42 11.98
C LEU A 16 -5.45 8.65 11.18
N THR A 17 -4.27 8.61 10.60
CA THR A 17 -3.76 9.69 9.74
C THR A 17 -4.56 9.84 8.44
N ALA A 18 -5.14 8.75 7.91
CA ALA A 18 -6.05 8.80 6.78
C ALA A 18 -7.36 9.53 7.10
N VAL A 19 -7.92 9.28 8.28
CA VAL A 19 -9.13 9.98 8.74
C VAL A 19 -8.83 11.46 9.00
N ALA A 20 -7.68 11.78 9.57
CA ALA A 20 -7.27 13.17 9.79
C ALA A 20 -7.11 13.95 8.48
N GLY A 21 -6.43 13.37 7.47
CA GLY A 21 -6.30 14.03 6.17
C GLY A 21 -7.63 14.11 5.42
N PHE A 22 -8.50 13.11 5.55
CA PHE A 22 -9.86 13.17 5.01
C PHE A 22 -10.68 14.33 5.60
N ALA A 23 -10.62 14.49 6.93
CA ALA A 23 -11.27 15.61 7.61
C ALA A 23 -10.71 16.97 7.14
N ASN A 24 -9.39 17.06 6.93
CA ASN A 24 -8.76 18.28 6.41
C ASN A 24 -9.30 18.69 5.03
N ILE A 25 -9.38 17.73 4.10
CA ILE A 25 -9.91 17.98 2.74
C ILE A 25 -11.40 18.34 2.77
N LEU A 26 -12.16 17.74 3.70
CA LEU A 26 -13.57 18.11 3.89
C LEU A 26 -13.74 19.55 4.37
N LEU A 27 -12.89 19.99 5.31
CA LEU A 27 -12.90 21.37 5.81
C LEU A 27 -12.48 22.39 4.74
N SER A 28 -11.57 22.03 3.84
CA SER A 28 -11.17 22.89 2.72
C SER A 28 -12.22 22.99 1.61
N GLY A 29 -13.23 22.11 1.61
CA GLY A 29 -14.30 22.07 0.59
C GLY A 29 -13.84 21.54 -0.78
N ASN A 30 -12.61 21.02 -0.87
CA ASN A 30 -11.98 20.63 -2.12
C ASN A 30 -12.28 19.17 -2.50
N THR A 31 -13.53 18.91 -2.87
CA THR A 31 -14.05 17.56 -3.15
C THR A 31 -13.36 16.83 -4.31
N LYS A 32 -12.73 17.56 -5.24
CA LYS A 32 -11.97 16.96 -6.34
C LYS A 32 -10.74 16.20 -5.82
N ASN A 33 -10.03 16.79 -4.85
CA ASN A 33 -8.86 16.17 -4.24
C ASN A 33 -9.23 15.02 -3.30
N LEU A 34 -10.44 15.05 -2.73
CA LEU A 34 -10.97 13.98 -1.86
C LEU A 34 -10.98 12.61 -2.56
N PHE A 35 -11.42 12.57 -3.82
CA PHE A 35 -11.50 11.32 -4.57
C PHE A 35 -10.10 10.71 -4.80
N PHE A 36 -9.14 11.52 -5.26
CA PHE A 36 -7.75 11.09 -5.46
C PHE A 36 -7.11 10.66 -4.14
N TYR A 37 -7.33 11.42 -3.07
CA TYR A 37 -6.85 11.09 -1.75
C TYR A 37 -7.36 9.72 -1.27
N CYS A 38 -8.68 9.51 -1.30
CA CYS A 38 -9.27 8.24 -0.89
C CYS A 38 -8.74 7.07 -1.72
N PHE A 39 -8.59 7.25 -3.04
CA PHE A 39 -8.05 6.22 -3.92
C PHE A 39 -6.61 5.82 -3.52
N PHE A 40 -5.71 6.79 -3.32
CA PHE A 40 -4.33 6.52 -2.93
C PHE A 40 -4.23 5.91 -1.52
N MET A 41 -5.01 6.41 -0.55
CA MET A 41 -4.99 5.89 0.82
C MET A 41 -5.54 4.47 0.89
N CYS A 42 -6.65 4.17 0.20
CA CYS A 42 -7.20 2.82 0.16
C CYS A 42 -6.23 1.83 -0.50
N LEU A 43 -5.59 2.21 -1.62
CA LEU A 43 -4.60 1.36 -2.28
C LEU A 43 -3.37 1.13 -1.41
N SER A 44 -2.86 2.17 -0.76
CA SER A 44 -1.68 2.08 0.09
C SER A 44 -1.93 1.22 1.33
N ILE A 45 -3.01 1.49 2.09
CA ILE A 45 -3.33 0.77 3.33
C ILE A 45 -3.66 -0.70 3.03
N SER A 46 -4.52 -0.95 2.04
CA SER A 46 -4.88 -2.32 1.64
C SER A 46 -3.66 -3.05 1.09
N GLY A 47 -2.84 -2.37 0.28
CA GLY A 47 -1.62 -2.93 -0.27
C GLY A 47 -0.58 -3.23 0.80
N LEU A 48 -0.41 -2.39 1.82
CA LEU A 48 0.51 -2.64 2.94
C LEU A 48 0.03 -3.83 3.78
N TYR A 49 -1.27 -3.92 4.03
CA TYR A 49 -1.88 -5.03 4.75
C TYR A 49 -1.76 -6.36 3.99
N PHE A 50 -1.93 -6.34 2.67
CA PHE A 50 -1.82 -7.50 1.79
C PHE A 50 -0.48 -7.61 1.07
N ALA A 51 0.57 -6.90 1.50
CA ALA A 51 1.84 -6.81 0.76
C ALA A 51 2.44 -8.19 0.47
N TYR A 52 2.34 -9.11 1.43
CA TYR A 52 2.77 -10.50 1.25
C TYR A 52 1.91 -11.26 0.22
N SER A 53 0.58 -11.07 0.25
CA SER A 53 -0.33 -11.69 -0.71
C SER A 53 -0.13 -11.14 -2.12
N LEU A 54 0.10 -9.83 -2.27
CA LEU A 54 0.43 -9.19 -3.55
C LEU A 54 1.77 -9.70 -4.08
N CYS A 55 2.78 -9.84 -3.22
CA CYS A 55 4.08 -10.40 -3.59
C CYS A 55 3.95 -11.86 -4.08
N LYS A 56 3.09 -12.66 -3.42
CA LYS A 56 2.80 -14.04 -3.84
C LYS A 56 2.01 -14.10 -5.15
N LEU A 57 1.05 -13.19 -5.33
CA LEU A 57 0.27 -13.07 -6.57
C LEU A 57 1.17 -12.65 -7.73
N SER A 58 2.03 -11.65 -7.53
CA SER A 58 2.99 -11.18 -8.53
C SER A 58 3.95 -12.29 -8.94
N ASN A 59 4.47 -13.07 -8.00
CA ASN A 59 5.31 -14.23 -8.32
C ASN A 59 4.55 -15.30 -9.12
N ARG A 60 3.28 -15.58 -8.78
CA ARG A 60 2.45 -16.51 -9.56
C ARG A 60 2.20 -15.99 -10.96
N TRP A 61 1.92 -14.70 -11.10
CA TRP A 61 1.68 -14.05 -12.37
C TRP A 61 2.97 -14.09 -13.22
N GLU A 62 4.12 -13.77 -12.64
CA GLU A 62 5.41 -13.85 -13.34
C GLU A 62 5.72 -15.29 -13.79
N ASN A 63 5.47 -16.29 -12.95
CA ASN A 63 5.63 -17.71 -13.31
C ASN A 63 4.65 -18.16 -14.40
N PHE A 64 3.46 -17.55 -14.46
CA PHE A 64 2.47 -17.82 -15.52
C PHE A 64 2.91 -17.27 -16.88
N TRP A 65 3.61 -16.12 -16.93
CA TRP A 65 4.15 -15.59 -18.18
C TRP A 65 5.53 -16.13 -18.54
N LYS A 66 6.35 -16.50 -17.56
CA LYS A 66 7.69 -17.08 -17.75
C LYS A 66 7.64 -18.60 -17.62
N GLU A 67 6.92 -19.25 -18.51
CA GLU A 67 6.94 -20.71 -18.60
C GLU A 67 8.28 -21.18 -19.20
N LYS A 68 9.33 -21.28 -18.36
CA LYS A 68 10.48 -22.15 -18.65
C LYS A 68 11.31 -22.66 -17.46
N ASN A 69 11.05 -22.24 -16.22
CA ASN A 69 11.67 -22.89 -15.06
C ASN A 69 10.76 -22.75 -13.82
N PRO A 70 10.27 -23.85 -13.22
CA PRO A 70 9.56 -23.82 -11.95
C PRO A 70 10.58 -23.59 -10.82
N GLY A 71 11.16 -22.38 -10.76
CA GLY A 71 12.03 -21.95 -9.68
C GLY A 71 11.18 -21.57 -8.47
N SER A 72 11.34 -22.32 -7.38
CA SER A 72 10.79 -22.16 -6.02
C SER A 72 9.90 -20.92 -5.81
N GLY A 73 8.60 -21.13 -5.53
CA GLY A 73 7.61 -20.09 -5.22
C GLY A 73 7.85 -19.28 -3.93
N GLU A 74 9.10 -19.09 -3.51
CA GLU A 74 9.47 -18.16 -2.46
C GLU A 74 9.46 -16.72 -2.99
N SER A 75 8.71 -15.85 -2.31
CA SER A 75 8.76 -14.41 -2.54
C SER A 75 10.18 -13.89 -2.29
N SER A 76 10.83 -13.41 -3.36
CA SER A 76 12.13 -12.75 -3.24
C SER A 76 12.01 -11.61 -2.24
N LYS A 77 12.90 -11.58 -1.24
CA LYS A 77 12.95 -10.51 -0.22
C LYS A 77 12.98 -9.12 -0.86
N TRP A 78 13.61 -9.02 -2.03
CA TRP A 78 13.67 -7.79 -2.82
C TRP A 78 12.30 -7.34 -3.33
N LEU A 79 11.48 -8.25 -3.84
CA LEU A 79 10.15 -7.91 -4.35
C LEU A 79 9.21 -7.44 -3.24
N LEU A 80 9.33 -8.05 -2.06
CA LEU A 80 8.56 -7.64 -0.89
C LEU A 80 9.00 -6.26 -0.37
N LEU A 81 10.31 -5.98 -0.38
CA LEU A 81 10.85 -4.69 0.00
C LEU A 81 10.41 -3.59 -0.97
N THR A 82 10.57 -3.79 -2.28
CA THR A 82 10.17 -2.80 -3.30
C THR A 82 8.67 -2.55 -3.26
N THR A 83 7.84 -3.59 -3.12
CA THR A 83 6.38 -3.43 -2.98
C THR A 83 6.03 -2.57 -1.76
N LYS A 84 6.66 -2.81 -0.61
CA LYS A 84 6.45 -1.98 0.59
C LYS A 84 6.86 -0.53 0.35
N ILE A 85 8.04 -0.30 -0.23
CA ILE A 85 8.53 1.06 -0.53
C ILE A 85 7.56 1.80 -1.44
N THR A 86 7.08 1.15 -2.51
CA THR A 86 6.13 1.74 -3.46
C THR A 86 4.80 2.09 -2.77
N LEU A 87 4.29 1.21 -1.89
CA LEU A 87 3.05 1.48 -1.16
C LEU A 87 3.21 2.62 -0.15
N TRP A 88 4.36 2.71 0.51
CA TRP A 88 4.72 3.86 1.35
C TRP A 88 4.83 5.15 0.53
N ALA A 89 5.38 5.10 -0.68
CA ALA A 89 5.42 6.27 -1.56
C ALA A 89 4.01 6.75 -1.94
N PHE A 90 3.09 5.84 -2.27
CA PHE A 90 1.68 6.18 -2.48
C PHE A 90 1.02 6.78 -1.25
N TYR A 91 1.37 6.28 -0.06
CA TYR A 91 0.89 6.84 1.20
C TYR A 91 1.30 8.31 1.38
N VAL A 92 2.59 8.59 1.21
CA VAL A 92 3.16 9.93 1.34
C VAL A 92 2.56 10.87 0.30
N LEU A 93 2.37 10.42 -0.94
CA LEU A 93 1.68 11.19 -1.97
C LEU A 93 0.24 11.55 -1.56
N GLY A 94 -0.51 10.60 -1.01
CA GLY A 94 -1.83 10.87 -0.44
C GLY A 94 -1.79 11.93 0.65
N CYS A 95 -0.85 11.82 1.61
CA CYS A 95 -0.67 12.84 2.64
C CYS A 95 -0.35 14.23 2.08
N LEU A 96 0.51 14.32 1.05
CA LEU A 96 0.82 15.59 0.38
C LEU A 96 -0.41 16.20 -0.29
N VAL A 97 -1.23 15.38 -0.95
CA VAL A 97 -2.49 15.83 -1.53
C VAL A 97 -3.41 16.40 -0.46
N ALA A 98 -3.52 15.74 0.71
CA ALA A 98 -4.33 16.26 1.81
C ALA A 98 -3.81 17.56 2.43
N LEU A 99 -2.51 17.84 2.35
CA LEU A 99 -1.91 19.08 2.85
C LEU A 99 -2.10 20.26 1.87
N VAL A 100 -2.13 19.98 0.57
CA VAL A 100 -2.29 21.00 -0.49
C VAL A 100 -3.77 21.29 -0.79
N ALA A 101 -4.66 20.36 -0.46
CA ALA A 101 -6.10 20.43 -0.74
C ALA A 101 -6.85 21.38 0.20
#